data_AF-A0A3P3TZZ6-F1
#
_entry.id   AF-A0A3P3TZZ6-F1
#
_cell.length_a   1.000
_cell.length_b   1.000
_cell.length_c   1.000
_cell.angle_alpha   90.00
_cell.angle_beta   90.00
_cell.angle_gamma   90.00
#
_symmetry.space_group_name_H-M   'P 1'
#
loop_
_entity.id
_entity.type
_entity.pdbx_description
1 polymer ?
#
loop_
_entity_poly.entity_id
_entity_poly.type
_entity_poly.pdbx_seq_one_letter_code
_entity_poly.pdbx_strand_id
1 'polypeptide(L)'
;MSKEKLIEGKLQAFAAAGQEQRQERKEMLVEEMLASGEAQGAVLWIAERLAGAGQIDGSTGFITELRDSELTADLLEVAYESLRADSVNPEAYLIPAARLMHIEKKAADKTETELYVQYRAAALVDEMLSLGVALPEEALKLLLSQYYSDTQTEELKCRVWWRLAERGIDISGRINALLTNFHNYKTPELAGDSLLALWAALRKGFFDSPIPDSEKTCQVWLWHLVTDLVFKLKPKYDENTRLGSVGCLLEAASMYPQTQRLILECMENWGIKEPKRPRGDFQLDLKALYDRCRNHPGTTCLPDNYVITKKGIMMMARQ
;
A
#
# COMPACT_ATOMS: atom_id res chain seq x y z
N MET A 1 31.25 -10.42 -34.32
CA MET A 1 30.00 -10.54 -33.53
C MET A 1 30.10 -9.54 -32.39
N SER A 2 29.30 -8.47 -32.42
CA SER A 2 29.30 -7.48 -31.33
C SER A 2 28.84 -8.15 -30.03
N LYS A 3 29.42 -7.72 -28.91
CA LYS A 3 29.16 -8.29 -27.58
C LYS A 3 27.68 -8.20 -27.18
N GLU A 4 26.97 -7.17 -27.67
CA GLU A 4 25.53 -6.86 -27.49
C GLU A 4 24.51 -7.98 -27.75
N LYS A 5 24.93 -9.20 -28.14
CA LYS A 5 24.03 -10.35 -28.38
C LYS A 5 24.15 -11.47 -27.35
N LEU A 6 25.07 -11.38 -26.38
CA LEU A 6 25.33 -12.51 -25.47
C LEU A 6 24.26 -12.64 -24.39
N ILE A 7 23.93 -11.54 -23.68
CA ILE A 7 22.93 -11.59 -22.60
C ILE A 7 21.51 -11.79 -23.13
N GLU A 8 21.17 -11.14 -24.25
CA GLU A 8 19.87 -11.35 -24.90
C GLU A 8 19.65 -12.83 -25.28
N GLY A 9 20.68 -13.49 -25.83
CA GLY A 9 20.61 -14.92 -26.16
C GLY A 9 20.38 -15.80 -24.92
N LYS A 10 20.98 -15.44 -23.78
CA LYS A 10 20.76 -16.15 -22.51
C LYS A 10 19.36 -15.92 -21.95
N LEU A 11 18.83 -14.70 -22.05
CA LEU A 11 17.45 -14.38 -21.68
C LEU A 11 16.43 -15.15 -22.54
N GLN A 12 16.67 -15.24 -23.85
CA GLN A 12 15.84 -16.03 -24.76
C GLN A 12 15.90 -17.53 -24.41
N ALA A 13 17.09 -18.06 -24.14
CA ALA A 13 17.27 -19.45 -23.73
C ALA A 13 16.63 -19.75 -22.37
N PHE A 14 16.69 -18.80 -21.43
CA PHE A 14 15.99 -18.87 -20.15
C PHE A 14 14.48 -18.92 -20.37
N ALA A 15 13.92 -17.99 -21.14
CA ALA A 15 12.47 -17.94 -21.37
C ALA A 15 11.92 -19.15 -22.14
N ALA A 16 12.74 -19.79 -22.98
CA ALA A 16 12.37 -21.02 -23.68
C ALA A 16 12.55 -22.30 -22.84
N ALA A 17 13.25 -22.23 -21.70
CA ALA A 17 13.48 -23.37 -20.83
C ALA A 17 12.23 -23.70 -20.00
N GLY A 18 12.12 -24.95 -19.55
CA GLY A 18 11.07 -25.36 -18.59
C GLY A 18 11.29 -24.76 -17.21
N GLN A 19 10.23 -24.71 -16.39
CA GLN A 19 10.24 -24.04 -15.07
C GLN A 19 11.40 -24.48 -14.16
N GLU A 20 11.64 -25.78 -14.01
CA GLU A 20 12.74 -26.31 -13.17
C GLU A 20 14.11 -25.77 -13.64
N GLN A 21 14.37 -25.81 -14.94
CA GLN A 21 15.61 -25.28 -15.52
C GLN A 21 15.73 -23.76 -15.38
N ARG A 22 14.61 -23.02 -15.43
CA ARG A 22 14.62 -21.58 -15.17
C ARG A 22 15.01 -21.31 -13.72
N GLN A 23 14.42 -22.01 -12.76
CA GLN A 23 14.75 -21.84 -11.35
C GLN A 23 16.22 -22.14 -11.04
N GLU A 24 16.80 -23.18 -11.64
CA GLU A 24 18.23 -23.50 -11.50
C GLU A 24 19.18 -22.45 -12.11
N ARG A 25 18.76 -21.77 -13.19
CA ARG A 25 19.61 -20.84 -13.94
C ARG A 25 19.42 -19.38 -13.55
N LYS A 26 18.38 -19.06 -12.79
CA LYS A 26 17.96 -17.69 -12.47
C LYS A 26 19.07 -16.87 -11.79
N GLU A 27 19.70 -17.41 -10.75
CA GLU A 27 20.77 -16.70 -10.02
C GLU A 27 21.97 -16.42 -10.92
N MET A 28 22.42 -17.44 -11.66
CA MET A 28 23.52 -17.30 -12.62
C MET A 28 23.20 -16.26 -13.72
N LEU A 29 21.97 -16.27 -14.24
CA LEU A 29 21.53 -15.28 -15.23
C LEU A 29 21.58 -13.86 -14.67
N VAL A 30 21.13 -13.66 -13.43
CA VAL A 30 21.21 -12.34 -12.76
C VAL A 30 22.67 -11.92 -12.61
N GLU A 31 23.54 -12.77 -12.07
CA GLU A 31 24.96 -12.46 -11.90
C GLU A 31 25.63 -12.09 -13.23
N GLU A 32 25.39 -12.87 -14.27
CA GLU A 32 25.95 -12.62 -15.60
C GLU A 32 25.40 -11.33 -16.23
N MET A 33 24.12 -11.05 -16.07
CA MET A 33 23.49 -9.81 -16.51
C MET A 33 24.12 -8.60 -15.80
N LEU A 34 24.30 -8.67 -14.47
CA LEU A 34 24.87 -7.58 -13.68
C LEU A 34 26.38 -7.40 -13.90
N ALA A 35 27.10 -8.48 -14.17
CA ALA A 35 28.53 -8.43 -14.51
C ALA A 35 28.77 -8.01 -15.97
N SER A 36 27.76 -8.15 -16.83
CA SER A 36 27.83 -7.67 -18.20
C SER A 36 27.68 -6.15 -18.23
N GLY A 37 28.41 -5.48 -19.11
CA GLY A 37 28.11 -4.08 -19.47
C GLY A 37 26.78 -3.92 -20.24
N GLU A 38 25.92 -4.94 -20.24
CA GLU A 38 24.68 -5.07 -21.03
C GLU A 38 23.42 -5.09 -20.15
N ALA A 39 23.55 -4.83 -18.84
CA ALA A 39 22.45 -4.87 -17.88
C ALA A 39 21.23 -4.03 -18.32
N GLN A 40 21.45 -2.86 -18.92
CA GLN A 40 20.34 -2.03 -19.42
C GLN A 40 19.60 -2.68 -20.61
N GLY A 41 20.31 -3.35 -21.52
CA GLY A 41 19.69 -4.06 -22.64
C GLY A 41 18.84 -5.24 -22.15
N ALA A 42 19.33 -5.95 -21.13
CA ALA A 42 18.60 -7.01 -20.47
C ALA A 42 17.31 -6.51 -19.79
N VAL A 43 17.39 -5.38 -19.10
CA VAL A 43 16.25 -4.72 -18.45
C VAL A 43 15.17 -4.36 -19.46
N LEU A 44 15.55 -3.75 -20.58
CA LEU A 44 14.62 -3.41 -21.66
C LEU A 44 13.95 -4.67 -22.24
N TRP A 45 14.74 -5.73 -22.47
CA TRP A 45 14.21 -6.99 -22.97
C TRP A 45 13.20 -7.63 -22.01
N ILE A 46 13.51 -7.66 -20.70
CA ILE A 46 12.60 -8.20 -19.68
C ILE A 46 11.33 -7.34 -19.60
N ALA A 47 11.47 -6.01 -19.60
CA ALA A 47 10.33 -5.10 -19.57
C ALA A 47 9.39 -5.29 -20.78
N GLU A 48 9.94 -5.44 -21.99
CA GLU A 48 9.16 -5.73 -23.20
C GLU A 48 8.41 -7.07 -23.09
N ARG A 49 9.05 -8.09 -22.53
CA ARG A 49 8.41 -9.39 -22.29
C ARG A 49 7.27 -9.30 -21.27
N LEU A 50 7.47 -8.58 -20.17
CA LEU A 50 6.43 -8.34 -19.17
C LEU A 50 5.26 -7.52 -19.75
N ALA A 51 5.55 -6.53 -20.62
CA ALA A 51 4.51 -5.76 -21.30
C ALA A 51 3.63 -6.63 -22.22
N GLY A 52 4.21 -7.68 -22.80
CA GLY A 52 3.52 -8.65 -23.66
C GLY A 52 3.00 -9.92 -22.95
N ALA A 53 2.98 -9.94 -21.62
CA ALA A 53 2.67 -11.13 -20.82
C ALA A 53 1.20 -11.60 -20.95
N GLY A 54 0.28 -10.72 -21.34
CA GLY A 54 -1.15 -11.01 -21.36
C GLY A 54 -1.96 -10.18 -22.34
N GLN A 55 -3.24 -10.52 -22.46
CA GLN A 55 -4.23 -9.69 -23.14
C GLN A 55 -4.63 -8.52 -22.24
N ILE A 56 -4.73 -7.33 -22.84
CA ILE A 56 -5.00 -6.08 -22.12
C ILE A 56 -6.39 -5.58 -22.51
N ASP A 57 -7.22 -5.26 -21.53
CA ASP A 57 -8.43 -4.48 -21.76
C ASP A 57 -8.05 -3.03 -22.10
N GLY A 58 -8.40 -2.58 -23.31
CA GLY A 58 -8.07 -1.24 -23.80
C GLY A 58 -8.73 -0.10 -23.02
N SER A 59 -9.75 -0.37 -22.19
CA SER A 59 -10.44 0.65 -21.40
C SER A 59 -9.83 0.86 -20.02
N THR A 60 -9.52 -0.23 -19.31
CA THR A 60 -8.95 -0.19 -17.95
C THR A 60 -7.42 -0.30 -17.93
N GLY A 61 -6.84 -0.88 -18.97
CA GLY A 61 -5.43 -1.24 -19.02
C GLY A 61 -5.09 -2.51 -18.22
N PHE A 62 -6.07 -3.26 -17.73
CA PHE A 62 -5.88 -4.47 -16.92
C PHE A 62 -5.62 -5.71 -17.77
N ILE A 63 -5.02 -6.74 -17.15
CA ILE A 63 -4.76 -8.03 -17.80
C ILE A 63 -6.00 -8.91 -17.67
N THR A 64 -6.68 -9.15 -18.79
CA THR A 64 -7.86 -10.03 -18.87
C THR A 64 -7.46 -11.51 -18.89
N GLU A 65 -6.32 -11.82 -19.52
CA GLU A 65 -5.78 -13.16 -19.65
C GLU A 65 -4.24 -13.12 -19.60
N LEU A 66 -3.65 -13.86 -18.67
CA LEU A 66 -2.20 -14.03 -18.56
C LEU A 66 -1.78 -15.27 -19.37
N ARG A 67 -0.84 -15.12 -20.31
CA ARG A 67 -0.48 -16.20 -21.25
C ARG A 67 0.36 -17.30 -20.61
N ASP A 68 1.39 -16.90 -19.87
CA ASP A 68 2.32 -17.81 -19.19
C ASP A 68 2.66 -17.23 -17.82
N SER A 69 1.91 -17.67 -16.79
CA SER A 69 2.07 -17.17 -15.43
C SER A 69 3.40 -17.55 -14.81
N GLU A 70 3.94 -18.73 -15.14
CA GLU A 70 5.21 -19.20 -14.57
C GLU A 70 6.38 -18.41 -15.11
N LEU A 71 6.47 -18.27 -16.43
CA LEU A 71 7.52 -17.46 -17.05
C LEU A 71 7.42 -16.00 -16.58
N THR A 72 6.21 -15.46 -16.47
CA THR A 72 6.00 -14.09 -15.99
C THR A 72 6.50 -13.91 -14.55
N ALA A 73 6.23 -14.88 -13.67
CA ALA A 73 6.73 -14.86 -12.30
C ALA A 73 8.27 -14.91 -12.28
N ASP A 74 8.87 -15.82 -13.02
CA ASP A 74 10.34 -15.98 -13.09
C ASP A 74 11.01 -14.70 -13.62
N LEU A 75 10.42 -14.05 -14.62
CA LEU A 75 10.92 -12.77 -15.15
C LEU A 75 10.77 -11.61 -14.15
N LEU A 76 9.69 -11.57 -13.36
CA LEU A 76 9.53 -10.59 -12.29
C LEU A 76 10.56 -10.79 -11.17
N GLU A 77 10.97 -12.03 -10.90
CA GLU A 77 12.05 -12.31 -9.96
C GLU A 77 13.40 -11.81 -10.46
N VAL A 78 13.74 -12.10 -11.72
CA VAL A 78 14.97 -11.58 -12.36
C VAL A 78 14.96 -10.06 -12.39
N ALA A 79 13.82 -9.44 -12.75
CA ALA A 79 13.66 -7.99 -12.75
C ALA A 79 13.90 -7.39 -11.35
N TYR A 80 13.34 -8.00 -10.31
CA TYR A 80 13.52 -7.55 -8.93
C TYR A 80 14.98 -7.62 -8.48
N GLU A 81 15.65 -8.75 -8.72
CA GLU A 81 17.06 -8.90 -8.35
C GLU A 81 17.98 -7.95 -9.16
N SER A 82 17.58 -7.59 -10.38
CA SER A 82 18.30 -6.62 -11.22
C SER A 82 18.31 -5.20 -10.66
N LEU A 83 17.34 -4.84 -9.80
CA LEU A 83 17.26 -3.50 -9.20
C LEU A 83 18.43 -3.18 -8.28
N ARG A 84 19.20 -4.18 -7.83
CA ARG A 84 20.35 -4.00 -6.94
C ARG A 84 21.57 -3.40 -7.63
N ALA A 85 21.54 -3.22 -8.94
CA ALA A 85 22.67 -2.68 -9.68
C ALA A 85 22.55 -1.17 -9.91
N ASP A 86 23.53 -0.42 -9.43
CA ASP A 86 23.62 1.04 -9.56
C ASP A 86 23.65 1.55 -11.02
N SER A 87 23.89 0.66 -11.99
CA SER A 87 24.03 0.98 -13.42
C SER A 87 22.75 0.78 -14.25
N VAL A 88 21.65 0.35 -13.62
CA VAL A 88 20.38 0.07 -14.30
C VAL A 88 19.41 1.23 -14.10
N ASN A 89 18.76 1.68 -15.18
CA ASN A 89 17.55 2.50 -15.07
C ASN A 89 16.32 1.57 -15.00
N PRO A 90 15.67 1.44 -13.82
CA PRO A 90 14.55 0.53 -13.62
C PRO A 90 13.21 1.06 -14.14
N GLU A 91 13.14 2.30 -14.64
CA GLU A 91 11.91 2.93 -15.15
C GLU A 91 11.17 2.06 -16.18
N ALA A 92 11.90 1.28 -16.98
CA ALA A 92 11.34 0.38 -17.98
C ALA A 92 10.38 -0.67 -17.38
N TYR A 93 10.58 -1.08 -16.13
CA TYR A 93 9.73 -2.06 -15.47
C TYR A 93 8.43 -1.47 -14.91
N LEU A 94 8.34 -0.16 -14.71
CA LEU A 94 7.27 0.44 -13.92
C LEU A 94 5.88 0.18 -14.49
N ILE A 95 5.65 0.50 -15.77
CA ILE A 95 4.33 0.31 -16.39
C ILE A 95 3.97 -1.19 -16.51
N PRO A 96 4.86 -2.08 -17.00
CA PRO A 96 4.58 -3.51 -17.03
C PRO A 96 4.25 -4.09 -15.65
N ALA A 97 5.04 -3.74 -14.62
CA ALA A 97 4.83 -4.22 -13.25
C ALA A 97 3.53 -3.66 -12.67
N ALA A 98 3.29 -2.35 -12.79
CA ALA A 98 2.04 -1.73 -12.35
C ALA A 98 0.83 -2.40 -13.01
N ARG A 99 0.92 -2.78 -14.30
CA ARG A 99 -0.16 -3.49 -14.99
C ARG A 99 -0.34 -4.93 -14.49
N LEU A 100 0.74 -5.66 -14.25
CA LEU A 100 0.72 -7.04 -13.75
C LEU A 100 0.13 -7.18 -12.34
N MET A 101 0.08 -6.08 -11.59
CA MET A 101 -0.71 -6.01 -10.35
C MET A 101 -2.21 -6.20 -10.61
N HIS A 102 -2.74 -5.90 -11.81
CA HIS A 102 -4.17 -5.96 -12.15
C HIS A 102 -4.51 -7.12 -13.10
N ILE A 103 -4.63 -8.32 -12.55
CA ILE A 103 -5.23 -9.46 -13.25
C ILE A 103 -6.73 -9.47 -12.98
N GLU A 104 -7.55 -9.33 -14.02
CA GLU A 104 -9.01 -9.14 -13.98
C GLU A 104 -9.77 -10.44 -13.66
N LYS A 105 -9.50 -10.97 -12.47
CA LYS A 105 -10.18 -12.13 -11.87
C LYS A 105 -10.44 -11.85 -10.40
N LYS A 106 -11.46 -12.46 -9.79
CA LYS A 106 -11.57 -12.42 -8.32
C LYS A 106 -10.41 -13.20 -7.72
N ALA A 107 -10.02 -12.88 -6.49
CA ALA A 107 -8.89 -13.56 -5.83
C ALA A 107 -9.10 -15.08 -5.72
N ALA A 108 -10.35 -15.53 -5.51
CA ALA A 108 -10.69 -16.96 -5.42
C ALA A 108 -10.63 -17.71 -6.77
N ASP A 109 -10.65 -16.97 -7.89
CA ASP A 109 -10.65 -17.53 -9.24
C ASP A 109 -9.25 -17.52 -9.88
N LYS A 110 -8.24 -17.00 -9.16
CA LYS A 110 -6.85 -16.94 -9.61
C LYS A 110 -6.10 -18.22 -9.26
N THR A 111 -5.19 -18.63 -10.13
CA THR A 111 -4.23 -19.69 -9.78
C THR A 111 -3.21 -19.18 -8.76
N GLU A 112 -2.55 -20.10 -8.06
CA GLU A 112 -1.47 -19.74 -7.13
C GLU A 112 -0.36 -18.93 -7.83
N THR A 113 -0.01 -19.29 -9.07
CA THR A 113 0.99 -18.57 -9.85
C THR A 113 0.50 -17.18 -10.28
N GLU A 114 -0.78 -16.99 -10.60
CA GLU A 114 -1.34 -15.67 -10.89
C GLU A 114 -1.31 -14.75 -9.66
N LEU A 115 -1.63 -15.27 -8.48
CA LEU A 115 -1.48 -14.53 -7.22
C LEU A 115 -0.01 -14.18 -6.97
N TYR A 116 0.90 -15.13 -7.22
CA TYR A 116 2.33 -14.90 -7.08
C TYR A 116 2.86 -13.84 -8.05
N VAL A 117 2.36 -13.81 -9.29
CA VAL A 117 2.67 -12.74 -10.27
C VAL A 117 2.24 -11.37 -9.74
N GLN A 118 1.01 -11.25 -9.21
CA GLN A 118 0.54 -9.97 -8.63
C GLN A 118 1.41 -9.55 -7.43
N TYR A 119 1.75 -10.49 -6.56
CA TYR A 119 2.62 -10.26 -5.41
C TYR A 119 4.01 -9.76 -5.85
N ARG A 120 4.66 -10.46 -6.79
CA ARG A 120 5.99 -10.08 -7.29
C ARG A 120 5.97 -8.76 -8.05
N ALA A 121 4.93 -8.49 -8.80
CA ALA A 121 4.74 -7.21 -9.48
C ALA A 121 4.59 -6.06 -8.46
N ALA A 122 3.79 -6.24 -7.41
CA ALA A 122 3.64 -5.26 -6.34
C ALA A 122 4.96 -5.04 -5.58
N ALA A 123 5.74 -6.09 -5.31
CA ALA A 123 7.05 -5.98 -4.67
C ALA A 123 8.04 -5.19 -5.54
N LEU A 124 8.05 -5.46 -6.85
CA LEU A 124 8.89 -4.73 -7.80
C LEU A 124 8.52 -3.25 -7.86
N VAL A 125 7.22 -2.92 -7.89
CA VAL A 125 6.76 -1.53 -7.82
C VAL A 125 7.15 -0.87 -6.50
N ASP A 126 6.97 -1.55 -5.36
CA ASP A 126 7.35 -1.01 -4.04
C ASP A 126 8.84 -0.63 -4.00
N GLU A 127 9.69 -1.49 -4.55
CA GLU A 127 11.13 -1.25 -4.60
C GLU A 127 11.47 -0.09 -5.55
N MET A 128 10.87 0.00 -6.74
CA MET A 128 11.04 1.16 -7.62
C MET A 128 10.57 2.47 -6.95
N LEU A 129 9.51 2.40 -6.14
CA LEU A 129 9.06 3.52 -5.32
C LEU A 129 10.03 3.84 -4.15
N SER A 130 10.81 2.88 -3.70
CA SER A 130 11.91 3.10 -2.74
C SER A 130 13.04 3.90 -3.40
N LEU A 131 13.37 3.55 -4.64
CA LEU A 131 14.49 4.10 -5.41
C LEU A 131 14.24 5.50 -6.00
N GLY A 132 13.08 6.10 -5.78
CA GLY A 132 12.80 7.44 -6.31
C GLY A 132 12.37 7.48 -7.78
N VAL A 133 12.04 6.34 -8.40
CA VAL A 133 11.67 6.22 -9.82
C VAL A 133 10.52 7.16 -10.17
N ALA A 134 10.62 7.86 -11.31
CA ALA A 134 9.60 8.79 -11.80
C ALA A 134 8.31 8.05 -12.16
N LEU A 135 7.16 8.71 -11.93
CA LEU A 135 5.84 8.12 -12.09
C LEU A 135 5.11 8.77 -13.26
N PRO A 136 5.12 8.16 -14.46
CA PRO A 136 4.31 8.63 -15.59
C PRO A 136 2.81 8.48 -15.27
N GLU A 137 1.98 9.28 -15.94
CA GLU A 137 0.53 9.32 -15.71
C GLU A 137 -0.14 7.95 -15.85
N GLU A 138 0.29 7.15 -16.83
CA GLU A 138 -0.22 5.80 -17.04
C GLU A 138 0.04 4.88 -15.83
N ALA A 139 1.27 4.91 -15.28
CA ALA A 139 1.61 4.14 -14.09
C ALA A 139 0.77 4.59 -12.90
N LEU A 140 0.60 5.91 -12.70
CA LEU A 140 -0.23 6.43 -11.61
C LEU A 140 -1.68 5.94 -11.70
N LYS A 141 -2.28 5.95 -12.90
CA LYS A 141 -3.65 5.44 -13.11
C LYS A 141 -3.77 3.97 -12.71
N LEU A 142 -2.79 3.14 -13.07
CA LEU A 142 -2.75 1.73 -12.68
C LEU A 142 -2.61 1.60 -11.16
N LEU A 143 -1.58 2.19 -10.55
CA LEU A 143 -1.30 2.07 -9.11
C LEU A 143 -2.44 2.57 -8.20
N LEU A 144 -3.23 3.53 -8.67
CA LEU A 144 -4.39 4.05 -7.97
C LEU A 144 -5.69 3.27 -8.25
N SER A 145 -5.67 2.26 -9.11
CA SER A 145 -6.84 1.46 -9.45
C SER A 145 -7.17 0.40 -8.38
N GLN A 146 -8.46 0.05 -8.25
CA GLN A 146 -8.88 -1.08 -7.39
C GLN A 146 -8.72 -2.40 -8.14
N TYR A 147 -8.33 -3.45 -7.41
CA TYR A 147 -8.29 -4.82 -7.93
C TYR A 147 -8.33 -5.84 -6.78
N TYR A 148 -8.80 -7.06 -7.08
CA TYR A 148 -8.83 -8.16 -6.12
C TYR A 148 -7.46 -8.85 -6.03
N SER A 149 -6.99 -9.07 -4.81
CA SER A 149 -5.79 -9.85 -4.52
C SER A 149 -5.92 -10.60 -3.19
N ASP A 150 -4.93 -11.45 -2.90
CA ASP A 150 -4.79 -12.12 -1.62
C ASP A 150 -4.21 -11.19 -0.53
N THR A 151 -4.15 -11.67 0.71
CA THR A 151 -3.72 -10.86 1.86
C THR A 151 -2.28 -10.35 1.72
N GLN A 152 -1.35 -11.18 1.22
CA GLN A 152 0.06 -10.78 1.08
C GLN A 152 0.22 -9.67 0.03
N THR A 153 -0.50 -9.75 -1.09
CA THR A 153 -0.50 -8.68 -2.08
C THR A 153 -1.18 -7.42 -1.55
N GLU A 154 -2.23 -7.53 -0.73
CA GLU A 154 -2.87 -6.37 -0.09
C GLU A 154 -1.92 -5.61 0.85
N GLU A 155 -1.01 -6.30 1.54
CA GLU A 155 0.05 -5.67 2.35
C GLU A 155 0.93 -4.76 1.48
N LEU A 156 1.46 -5.31 0.37
CA LEU A 156 2.27 -4.56 -0.57
C LEU A 156 1.51 -3.41 -1.24
N LYS A 157 0.23 -3.59 -1.56
CA LYS A 157 -0.62 -2.49 -2.07
C LYS A 157 -0.71 -1.33 -1.10
N CYS A 158 -0.92 -1.61 0.18
CA CYS A 158 -0.99 -0.58 1.21
C CYS A 158 0.36 0.14 1.34
N ARG A 159 1.48 -0.59 1.23
CA ARG A 159 2.83 -0.01 1.23
C ARG A 159 3.10 0.87 0.01
N VAL A 160 2.67 0.43 -1.18
CA VAL A 160 2.70 1.22 -2.41
C VAL A 160 1.93 2.52 -2.23
N TRP A 161 0.68 2.46 -1.72
CA TRP A 161 -0.12 3.66 -1.45
C TRP A 161 0.52 4.57 -0.40
N TRP A 162 1.15 4.00 0.63
CA TRP A 162 1.92 4.78 1.60
C TRP A 162 3.06 5.55 0.93
N ARG A 163 3.89 4.89 0.11
CA ARG A 163 4.99 5.57 -0.60
C ARG A 163 4.49 6.64 -1.57
N LEU A 164 3.39 6.39 -2.27
CA LEU A 164 2.74 7.38 -3.13
C LEU A 164 2.31 8.62 -2.31
N ALA A 165 1.68 8.39 -1.16
CA ALA A 165 1.25 9.47 -0.27
C ALA A 165 2.43 10.28 0.28
N GLU A 166 3.52 9.64 0.71
CA GLU A 166 4.73 10.35 1.17
C GLU A 166 5.29 11.28 0.08
N ARG A 167 5.25 10.83 -1.17
CA ARG A 167 5.63 11.61 -2.36
C ARG A 167 4.61 12.71 -2.73
N GLY A 168 3.48 12.81 -2.04
CA GLY A 168 2.45 13.81 -2.29
C GLY A 168 1.49 13.46 -3.42
N ILE A 169 1.45 12.20 -3.86
CA ILE A 169 0.44 11.72 -4.82
C ILE A 169 -0.87 11.48 -4.07
N ASP A 170 -1.97 12.05 -4.57
CA ASP A 170 -3.28 11.96 -3.94
C ASP A 170 -3.81 10.51 -3.97
N ILE A 171 -3.97 9.92 -2.78
CA ILE A 171 -4.54 8.58 -2.57
C ILE A 171 -5.93 8.64 -1.91
N SER A 172 -6.62 9.78 -1.92
CA SER A 172 -7.93 10.01 -1.28
C SER A 172 -8.97 8.95 -1.64
N GLY A 173 -9.02 8.53 -2.91
CA GLY A 173 -9.89 7.46 -3.38
C GLY A 173 -9.61 6.08 -2.78
N ARG A 174 -8.50 5.91 -2.03
CA ARG A 174 -8.11 4.67 -1.35
C ARG A 174 -8.36 4.70 0.16
N ILE A 175 -8.70 5.86 0.74
CA ILE A 175 -8.88 6.03 2.20
C ILE A 175 -9.85 5.01 2.79
N ASN A 176 -10.99 4.75 2.14
CA ASN A 176 -11.98 3.80 2.65
C ASN A 176 -11.44 2.35 2.69
N ALA A 177 -10.67 1.94 1.68
CA ALA A 177 -10.05 0.62 1.65
C ALA A 177 -9.00 0.47 2.75
N LEU A 178 -8.16 1.50 2.93
CA LEU A 178 -7.16 1.56 3.99
C LEU A 178 -7.78 1.49 5.39
N LEU A 179 -8.88 2.23 5.63
CA LEU A 179 -9.62 2.17 6.88
C LEU A 179 -10.19 0.77 7.13
N THR A 180 -10.75 0.14 6.10
CA THR A 180 -11.26 -1.23 6.20
C THR A 180 -10.15 -2.22 6.57
N ASN A 181 -8.97 -2.12 5.96
CA ASN A 181 -7.82 -2.98 6.27
C ASN A 181 -7.30 -2.76 7.69
N PHE A 182 -7.16 -1.50 8.11
CA PHE A 182 -6.74 -1.12 9.46
C PHE A 182 -7.74 -1.58 10.54
N HIS A 183 -9.04 -1.40 10.29
CA HIS A 183 -10.12 -1.84 11.17
C HIS A 183 -10.04 -3.35 11.40
N ASN A 184 -10.08 -4.12 10.32
CA ASN A 184 -10.16 -5.58 10.33
C ASN A 184 -8.94 -6.24 10.98
N TYR A 185 -7.75 -5.66 10.82
CA TYR A 185 -6.52 -6.15 11.46
C TYR A 185 -6.27 -7.63 11.14
N LYS A 186 -6.34 -8.01 9.87
CA LYS A 186 -6.13 -9.40 9.44
C LYS A 186 -4.71 -9.89 9.77
N THR A 187 -3.72 -9.05 9.52
CA THR A 187 -2.31 -9.24 9.89
C THR A 187 -1.77 -7.92 10.48
N PRO A 188 -0.76 -7.98 11.36
CA PRO A 188 -0.08 -6.77 11.86
C PRO A 188 0.53 -5.93 10.73
N GLU A 189 1.13 -6.57 9.74
CA GLU A 189 1.78 -5.94 8.59
C GLU A 189 0.77 -5.14 7.76
N LEU A 190 -0.37 -5.74 7.40
CA LEU A 190 -1.42 -5.07 6.64
C LEU A 190 -1.97 -3.87 7.39
N ALA A 191 -2.20 -4.02 8.71
CA ALA A 191 -2.67 -2.92 9.54
C ALA A 191 -1.64 -1.80 9.67
N GLY A 192 -0.36 -2.15 9.81
CA GLY A 192 0.76 -1.21 9.90
C GLY A 192 0.94 -0.41 8.61
N ASP A 193 1.02 -1.09 7.46
CA ASP A 193 1.13 -0.43 6.15
C ASP A 193 -0.10 0.43 5.86
N SER A 194 -1.31 -0.02 6.26
CA SER A 194 -2.53 0.78 6.13
C SER A 194 -2.51 2.04 6.99
N LEU A 195 -2.06 1.93 8.25
CA LEU A 195 -1.93 3.04 9.18
C LEU A 195 -0.94 4.09 8.67
N LEU A 196 0.20 3.64 8.14
CA LEU A 196 1.22 4.51 7.58
C LEU A 196 0.71 5.28 6.36
N ALA A 197 -0.02 4.61 5.46
CA ALA A 197 -0.68 5.27 4.33
C ALA A 197 -1.73 6.29 4.78
N LEU A 198 -2.57 5.95 5.77
CA LEU A 198 -3.59 6.86 6.33
C LEU A 198 -2.94 8.07 6.99
N TRP A 199 -1.85 7.88 7.73
CA TRP A 199 -1.15 8.97 8.39
C TRP A 199 -0.44 9.88 7.38
N ALA A 200 0.15 9.33 6.33
CA ALA A 200 0.68 10.12 5.22
C ALA A 200 -0.44 10.91 4.52
N ALA A 201 -1.57 10.28 4.21
CA ALA A 201 -2.73 10.94 3.61
C ALA A 201 -3.25 12.10 4.47
N LEU A 202 -3.30 11.91 5.78
CA LEU A 202 -3.67 12.93 6.75
C LEU A 202 -2.73 14.14 6.66
N ARG A 203 -1.41 13.91 6.81
CA ARG A 203 -0.37 14.97 6.75
C ARG A 203 -0.35 15.72 5.42
N LYS A 204 -0.74 15.06 4.33
CA LYS A 204 -0.81 15.66 2.99
C LYS A 204 -2.15 16.33 2.67
N GLY A 205 -3.11 16.29 3.59
CA GLY A 205 -4.42 16.94 3.42
C GLY A 205 -5.39 16.19 2.50
N PHE A 206 -5.16 14.91 2.20
CA PHE A 206 -6.03 14.14 1.28
C PHE A 206 -7.41 13.81 1.85
N PHE A 207 -7.63 14.05 3.15
CA PHE A 207 -8.97 14.02 3.72
C PHE A 207 -9.82 15.22 3.28
N ASP A 208 -9.21 16.30 2.81
CA ASP A 208 -9.92 17.46 2.25
C ASP A 208 -10.29 17.27 0.77
N SER A 209 -9.76 16.23 0.11
CA SER A 209 -10.07 15.93 -1.29
C SER A 209 -11.56 15.61 -1.48
N PRO A 210 -12.16 16.06 -2.60
CA PRO A 210 -13.56 15.75 -2.92
C PRO A 210 -13.75 14.27 -3.21
N ILE A 211 -14.89 13.72 -2.80
CA ILE A 211 -15.30 12.38 -3.21
C ILE A 211 -15.93 12.49 -4.60
N PRO A 212 -15.51 11.67 -5.60
CA PRO A 212 -16.14 11.66 -6.92
C PRO A 212 -17.65 11.50 -6.83
N ASP A 213 -18.38 12.26 -7.64
CA ASP A 213 -19.85 12.24 -7.72
C ASP A 213 -20.56 12.57 -6.38
N SER A 214 -19.89 13.29 -5.47
CA SER A 214 -20.44 13.69 -4.18
C SER A 214 -20.12 15.15 -3.86
N GLU A 215 -21.01 15.82 -3.10
CA GLU A 215 -20.74 17.15 -2.52
C GLU A 215 -19.85 17.07 -1.27
N LYS A 216 -19.49 15.86 -0.83
CA LYS A 216 -18.71 15.63 0.39
C LYS A 216 -17.22 15.48 0.10
N THR A 217 -16.40 15.82 1.08
CA THR A 217 -14.96 15.51 1.08
C THR A 217 -14.70 14.19 1.82
N CYS A 218 -13.47 13.68 1.68
CA CYS A 218 -13.02 12.52 2.45
C CYS A 218 -13.03 12.74 3.98
N GLN A 219 -13.29 13.95 4.48
CA GLN A 219 -13.46 14.25 5.90
C GLN A 219 -14.59 13.43 6.55
N VAL A 220 -15.56 12.94 5.76
CA VAL A 220 -16.60 12.01 6.24
C VAL A 220 -16.02 10.74 6.86
N TRP A 221 -14.78 10.40 6.52
CA TRP A 221 -14.07 9.23 7.04
C TRP A 221 -13.20 9.53 8.27
N LEU A 222 -13.08 10.80 8.71
CA LEU A 222 -12.25 11.17 9.87
C LEU A 222 -12.72 10.50 11.16
N TRP A 223 -14.03 10.37 11.38
CA TRP A 223 -14.53 9.72 12.59
C TRP A 223 -14.20 8.22 12.60
N HIS A 224 -14.24 7.55 11.44
CA HIS A 224 -13.77 6.17 11.32
C HIS A 224 -12.29 6.05 11.65
N LEU A 225 -11.44 6.91 11.07
CA LEU A 225 -10.02 6.96 11.38
C LEU A 225 -9.77 7.12 12.88
N VAL A 226 -10.35 8.16 13.49
CA VAL A 226 -10.18 8.47 14.92
C VAL A 226 -10.58 7.29 15.80
N THR A 227 -11.72 6.69 15.50
CA THR A 227 -12.29 5.64 16.35
C THR A 227 -11.52 4.34 16.26
N ASP A 228 -11.05 3.96 15.07
CA ASP A 228 -10.15 2.82 14.93
C ASP A 228 -8.83 3.07 15.63
N LEU A 229 -8.21 4.24 15.45
CA LEU A 229 -6.94 4.59 16.10
C LEU A 229 -7.04 4.54 17.62
N VAL A 230 -8.08 5.14 18.23
CA VAL A 230 -8.27 5.10 19.68
C VAL A 230 -8.49 3.66 20.14
N PHE A 231 -9.20 2.83 19.37
CA PHE A 231 -9.42 1.43 19.71
C PHE A 231 -8.11 0.63 19.69
N LYS A 232 -7.19 0.95 18.77
CA LYS A 232 -5.87 0.34 18.66
C LYS A 232 -4.89 0.75 19.77
N LEU A 233 -5.19 1.76 20.59
CA LEU A 233 -4.35 2.11 21.76
C LEU A 233 -4.38 1.06 22.88
N LYS A 234 -5.32 0.11 22.83
CA LYS A 234 -5.51 -0.93 23.85
C LYS A 234 -4.29 -1.87 23.94
N PRO A 235 -3.98 -2.41 25.15
CA PRO A 235 -2.80 -3.26 25.35
C PRO A 235 -2.73 -4.57 24.56
N LYS A 236 -3.83 -4.98 23.91
CA LYS A 236 -3.89 -6.21 23.09
C LYS A 236 -3.21 -6.07 21.72
N TYR A 237 -2.93 -4.83 21.30
CA TYR A 237 -2.20 -4.54 20.06
C TYR A 237 -0.71 -4.38 20.38
N ASP A 238 0.14 -4.71 19.41
CA ASP A 238 1.58 -4.56 19.54
C ASP A 238 2.00 -3.08 19.71
N GLU A 239 3.22 -2.88 20.18
CA GLU A 239 3.74 -1.55 20.50
C GLU A 239 3.85 -0.64 19.27
N ASN A 240 4.22 -1.17 18.10
CA ASN A 240 4.33 -0.37 16.87
C ASN A 240 2.97 0.14 16.41
N THR A 241 1.95 -0.73 16.41
CA THR A 241 0.57 -0.33 16.11
C THR A 241 0.09 0.76 17.07
N ARG A 242 0.38 0.61 18.36
CA ARG A 242 -0.03 1.58 19.40
C ARG A 242 0.69 2.92 19.24
N LEU A 243 1.99 2.91 18.99
CA LEU A 243 2.81 4.10 18.73
C LEU A 243 2.36 4.84 17.46
N GLY A 244 2.21 4.12 16.35
CA GLY A 244 1.70 4.72 15.11
C GLY A 244 0.29 5.30 15.30
N SER A 245 -0.56 4.62 16.08
CA SER A 245 -1.93 5.08 16.30
C SER A 245 -1.98 6.37 17.10
N VAL A 246 -1.17 6.50 18.16
CA VAL A 246 -1.13 7.73 18.96
C VAL A 246 -0.48 8.89 18.18
N GLY A 247 0.55 8.61 17.37
CA GLY A 247 1.15 9.60 16.47
C GLY A 247 0.15 10.14 15.43
N CYS A 248 -0.59 9.25 14.79
CA CYS A 248 -1.64 9.64 13.83
C CYS A 248 -2.79 10.42 14.50
N LEU A 249 -3.17 10.05 15.73
CA LEU A 249 -4.17 10.81 16.51
C LEU A 249 -3.70 12.21 16.89
N LEU A 250 -2.42 12.37 17.27
CA LEU A 250 -1.84 13.68 17.55
C LEU A 250 -1.93 14.58 16.31
N GLU A 251 -1.58 14.05 15.14
CA GLU A 251 -1.68 14.76 13.88
C GLU A 251 -3.13 15.11 13.54
N ALA A 252 -4.06 14.15 13.69
CA ALA A 252 -5.49 14.35 13.41
C ALA A 252 -6.10 15.42 14.31
N ALA A 253 -5.77 15.38 15.61
CA ALA A 253 -6.16 16.40 16.58
C ALA A 253 -5.63 17.80 16.23
N SER A 254 -4.45 17.88 15.61
CA SER A 254 -3.83 19.13 15.20
C SER A 254 -4.45 19.71 13.93
N MET A 255 -4.59 18.88 12.90
CA MET A 255 -5.10 19.31 11.59
C MET A 255 -6.61 19.49 11.57
N TYR A 256 -7.34 18.66 12.33
CA TYR A 256 -8.80 18.61 12.37
C TYR A 256 -9.29 18.73 13.82
N PRO A 257 -9.36 19.94 14.40
CA PRO A 257 -9.75 20.14 15.80
C PRO A 257 -11.10 19.51 16.18
N GLN A 258 -12.01 19.32 15.23
CA GLN A 258 -13.27 18.60 15.42
C GLN A 258 -13.11 17.12 15.84
N THR A 259 -11.92 16.54 15.68
CA THR A 259 -11.61 15.18 16.14
C THR A 259 -11.32 15.10 17.63
N GLN A 260 -10.89 16.20 18.27
CA GLN A 260 -10.35 16.19 19.63
C GLN A 260 -11.38 15.70 20.67
N ARG A 261 -12.63 16.16 20.54
CA ARG A 261 -13.73 15.71 21.41
C ARG A 261 -14.02 14.23 21.24
N LEU A 262 -14.09 13.75 19.98
CA LEU A 262 -14.32 12.33 19.68
C LEU A 262 -13.23 11.45 20.31
N ILE A 263 -11.96 11.88 20.22
CA ILE A 263 -10.82 11.17 20.82
C ILE A 263 -11.03 10.97 22.31
N LEU A 264 -11.36 12.03 23.06
CA LEU A 264 -11.57 11.96 24.50
C LEU A 264 -12.77 11.10 24.88
N GLU A 265 -13.91 11.26 24.18
CA GLU A 265 -15.12 10.47 24.43
C GLU A 265 -14.87 8.98 24.18
N CYS A 266 -14.12 8.61 23.12
CA CYS A 266 -13.71 7.24 22.87
C CYS A 266 -12.75 6.70 23.94
N MET A 267 -11.75 7.48 24.34
CA MET A 267 -10.81 7.07 25.39
C MET A 267 -11.51 6.79 26.72
N GLU A 268 -12.43 7.66 27.13
CA GLU A 268 -13.24 7.49 28.33
C GLU A 268 -14.10 6.21 28.25
N ASN A 269 -14.88 6.06 27.18
CA ASN A 269 -15.77 4.91 26.99
C ASN A 269 -15.03 3.58 26.91
N TRP A 270 -13.80 3.57 26.40
CA TRP A 270 -13.01 2.36 26.21
C TRP A 270 -11.93 2.14 27.26
N GLY A 271 -11.91 2.97 28.32
CA GLY A 271 -11.05 2.78 29.49
C GLY A 271 -9.57 3.04 29.23
N ILE A 272 -9.24 3.82 28.21
CA ILE A 272 -7.88 4.33 27.99
C ILE A 272 -7.70 5.48 28.99
N LYS A 273 -6.63 5.42 29.79
CA LYS A 273 -6.40 6.38 30.87
C LYS A 273 -5.19 7.25 30.57
N GLU A 274 -5.27 8.51 30.98
CA GLU A 274 -4.12 9.41 30.93
C GLU A 274 -2.94 8.87 31.77
N PRO A 275 -1.74 8.77 31.19
CA PRO A 275 -0.54 8.42 31.93
C PRO A 275 -0.17 9.51 32.94
N LYS A 276 -0.30 9.21 34.24
CA LYS A 276 0.09 10.15 35.32
C LYS A 276 1.60 10.36 35.42
N ARG A 277 2.38 9.33 35.09
CA ARG A 277 3.86 9.31 35.13
C ARG A 277 4.34 8.50 33.94
N PRO A 278 4.43 9.10 32.74
CA PRO A 278 4.74 8.38 31.52
C PRO A 278 6.13 7.75 31.58
N ARG A 279 6.22 6.48 31.17
CA ARG A 279 7.45 5.71 31.00
C ARG A 279 7.42 5.10 29.60
N GLY A 280 8.35 5.52 28.76
CA GLY A 280 8.43 5.12 27.35
C GLY A 280 7.64 6.01 26.41
N ASP A 281 7.98 5.91 25.12
CA ASP A 281 7.52 6.83 24.06
C ASP A 281 6.00 6.82 23.93
N PHE A 282 5.38 5.63 23.94
CA PHE A 282 3.91 5.52 23.85
C PHE A 282 3.19 6.28 24.96
N GLN A 283 3.69 6.22 26.19
CA GLN A 283 3.02 6.91 27.31
C GLN A 283 3.25 8.42 27.26
N LEU A 284 4.40 8.86 26.74
CA LEU A 284 4.68 10.28 26.50
C LEU A 284 3.74 10.85 25.44
N ASP A 285 3.59 10.17 24.31
CA ASP A 285 2.70 10.58 23.22
C ASP A 285 1.23 10.52 23.63
N LEU A 286 0.83 9.48 24.38
CA LEU A 286 -0.53 9.39 24.88
C LEU A 286 -0.83 10.55 25.84
N LYS A 287 0.12 10.92 26.71
CA LYS A 287 -0.04 12.09 27.56
C LYS A 287 -0.16 13.38 26.75
N ALA A 288 0.70 13.57 25.75
CA ALA A 288 0.63 14.72 24.85
C ALA A 288 -0.72 14.82 24.13
N LEU A 289 -1.30 13.67 23.74
CA LEU A 289 -2.62 13.61 23.11
C LEU A 289 -3.74 14.05 24.07
N TYR A 290 -3.72 13.59 25.32
CA TYR A 290 -4.66 14.08 26.34
C TYR A 290 -4.55 15.59 26.55
N ASP A 291 -3.33 16.08 26.73
CA ASP A 291 -3.07 17.50 26.97
C ASP A 291 -3.52 18.37 25.77
N ARG A 292 -3.39 17.85 24.54
CA ARG A 292 -3.90 18.50 23.31
C ARG A 292 -5.42 18.57 23.28
N CYS A 293 -6.10 17.45 23.51
CA CYS A 293 -7.55 17.39 23.37
C CYS A 293 -8.32 18.07 24.52
N ARG A 294 -7.72 18.22 25.71
CA ARG A 294 -8.39 18.77 26.91
C ARG A 294 -8.93 20.20 26.72
N ASN A 295 -8.36 20.97 25.79
CA ASN A 295 -8.68 22.38 25.60
C ASN A 295 -9.78 22.67 24.56
N HIS A 296 -10.37 21.64 23.94
CA HIS A 296 -11.42 21.81 22.92
C HIS A 296 -12.74 21.12 23.31
N PRO A 297 -13.70 21.85 23.90
CA PRO A 297 -15.04 21.33 24.16
C PRO A 297 -15.96 21.30 22.92
N GLY A 298 -15.41 21.54 21.72
CA GLY A 298 -16.15 21.81 20.47
C GLY A 298 -16.96 20.63 19.89
N THR A 299 -17.58 20.86 18.73
CA THR A 299 -18.33 19.87 17.94
C THR A 299 -17.43 18.69 17.53
N THR A 300 -17.96 17.48 17.68
CA THR A 300 -17.31 16.24 17.26
C THR A 300 -17.47 16.03 15.76
N CYS A 301 -16.55 15.29 15.12
CA CYS A 301 -16.72 14.80 13.74
C CYS A 301 -17.66 13.58 13.64
N LEU A 302 -18.25 13.14 14.75
CA LEU A 302 -19.27 12.10 14.78
C LEU A 302 -20.60 12.62 14.20
N PRO A 303 -21.26 11.90 13.27
CA PRO A 303 -22.55 12.34 12.75
C PRO A 303 -23.67 12.28 13.80
N ASP A 304 -24.66 13.18 13.71
CA ASP A 304 -25.69 13.43 14.74
C ASP A 304 -26.50 12.20 15.19
N ASN A 305 -26.66 11.21 14.33
CA ASN A 305 -27.42 9.99 14.61
C ASN A 305 -26.55 8.86 15.19
N TYR A 306 -25.29 9.12 15.52
CA TYR A 306 -24.38 8.13 16.10
C TYR A 306 -23.99 8.51 17.54
N VAL A 307 -23.85 7.48 18.37
CA VAL A 307 -23.42 7.62 19.77
C VAL A 307 -22.28 6.65 20.06
N ILE A 308 -21.37 7.07 20.93
CA ILE A 308 -20.26 6.25 21.39
C ILE A 308 -20.73 5.45 22.60
N THR A 309 -20.51 4.14 22.55
CA THR A 309 -20.80 3.24 23.66
C THR A 309 -19.55 2.46 24.06
N LYS A 310 -19.61 1.77 25.20
CA LYS A 310 -18.59 0.80 25.61
C LYS A 310 -18.37 -0.32 24.58
N LYS A 311 -19.37 -0.63 23.76
CA LYS A 311 -19.33 -1.68 22.73
C LYS A 311 -18.86 -1.17 21.36
N GLY A 312 -18.72 0.14 21.19
CA GLY A 312 -18.38 0.78 19.91
C GLY A 312 -19.37 1.90 19.56
N ILE A 313 -19.29 2.39 18.32
CA ILE A 313 -20.22 3.40 17.82
C ILE A 313 -21.52 2.73 17.36
N MET A 314 -22.65 3.25 17.81
CA MET A 314 -23.98 2.74 17.48
C MET A 314 -24.82 3.84 16.83
N MET A 315 -25.60 3.48 15.81
CA MET A 315 -26.62 4.37 15.27
C MET A 315 -27.83 4.39 16.21
N MET A 316 -28.28 5.58 16.58
CA MET A 316 -29.53 5.79 17.29
C MET A 316 -30.69 5.37 16.37
N ALA A 317 -31.61 4.55 16.87
CA ALA A 317 -32.84 4.26 16.13
C ALA A 317 -33.58 5.58 15.87
N ARG A 318 -34.00 5.82 14.63
CA ARG A 318 -34.84 6.98 14.29
C ARG A 318 -36.11 6.88 15.12
N GLN A 319 -36.35 7.88 15.98
CA GLN A 319 -37.65 8.07 16.64
C GLN A 319 -38.69 8.51 15.62
#